data_AF-A0A7S1F981-F1
#
_entry.id   AF-A0A7S1F981-F1
#
_cell.length_a   1.000
_cell.length_b   1.000
_cell.length_c   1.000
_cell.angle_alpha   90.00
_cell.angle_beta   90.00
_cell.angle_gamma   90.00
#
_symmetry.space_group_name_H-M   'P 1'
#
loop_
_entity.id
_entity.type
_entity.pdbx_description
1 polymer ?
#
loop_
_entity_poly.entity_id
_entity_poly.type
_entity_poly.pdbx_seq_one_letter_code
_entity_poly.pdbx_strand_id
1 'polypeptide(L)'
;MMQAEQEMRLDQVKKLRQLFYRFDTDLQCVLTLEDFQTHIKDAEVQVILGMLGLDISEAPAFFKMLDVDKSGEVEIDEFVMGCLNLKGKTKMMDMEVTVQDTRRMVKKLVDGQKFLNFRMDVLA
;
A
#
# COMPACT_ATOMS: atom_id res chain seq x y z
N MET A 1 -11.81 13.01 -14.83
CA MET A 1 -10.89 12.57 -13.76
C MET A 1 -11.60 11.75 -12.70
N MET A 2 -12.73 12.20 -12.12
CA MET A 2 -13.52 11.40 -11.15
C MET A 2 -14.00 10.03 -11.67
N GLN A 3 -14.43 9.92 -12.94
CA GLN A 3 -14.91 8.64 -13.50
C GLN A 3 -13.81 7.59 -13.65
N ALA A 4 -12.65 7.97 -14.19
CA ALA A 4 -11.52 7.05 -14.40
C ALA A 4 -10.96 6.50 -13.07
N GLU A 5 -10.94 7.32 -12.02
CA GLU A 5 -10.47 6.91 -10.70
C GLU A 5 -11.43 5.91 -10.04
N GLN A 6 -12.73 6.09 -10.27
CA GLN A 6 -13.79 5.22 -9.75
C GLN A 6 -13.80 3.88 -10.50
N GLU A 7 -13.62 3.87 -11.81
CA GLU A 7 -13.47 2.65 -12.62
C GLU A 7 -12.24 1.83 -12.20
N MET A 8 -11.10 2.49 -12.00
CA MET A 8 -9.88 1.84 -11.53
C MET A 8 -10.07 1.22 -10.14
N ARG A 9 -10.82 1.88 -9.25
CA ARG A 9 -11.14 1.33 -7.93
C ARG A 9 -12.03 0.09 -8.03
N LEU A 10 -13.02 0.10 -8.93
CA LEU A 10 -13.90 -1.06 -9.15
C LEU A 10 -13.15 -2.25 -9.74
N ASP A 11 -12.19 -2.03 -10.65
CA ASP A 11 -11.34 -3.09 -11.20
C ASP A 11 -10.48 -3.77 -10.11
N GLN A 12 -9.91 -2.97 -9.21
CA GLN A 12 -9.13 -3.49 -8.07
C GLN A 12 -9.99 -4.34 -7.12
N VAL A 13 -11.19 -3.87 -6.79
CA VAL A 13 -12.14 -4.63 -5.96
C VAL A 13 -12.47 -5.98 -6.61
N LYS A 14 -12.73 -6.01 -7.92
CA LYS A 14 -13.04 -7.24 -8.64
C LYS A 14 -11.88 -8.24 -8.59
N LYS A 15 -10.65 -7.79 -8.82
CA LYS A 15 -9.45 -8.63 -8.74
C LYS A 15 -9.22 -9.19 -7.34
N LEU A 16 -9.39 -8.37 -6.31
CA LEU A 16 -9.27 -8.82 -4.91
C LEU A 16 -10.34 -9.86 -4.55
N ARG A 17 -11.59 -9.67 -4.98
CA ARG A 17 -12.65 -10.67 -4.78
C ARG A 17 -12.34 -11.99 -5.47
N GLN A 18 -11.86 -11.94 -6.72
CA GLN A 18 -11.44 -13.16 -7.44
C GLN A 18 -10.29 -13.89 -6.73
N LEU A 19 -9.33 -13.14 -6.18
CA LEU A 19 -8.23 -13.71 -5.40
C LEU A 19 -8.74 -14.37 -4.11
N PHE A 20 -9.68 -13.74 -3.40
CA PHE A 20 -10.29 -14.28 -2.20
C PHE A 20 -10.95 -15.64 -2.46
N TYR A 21 -11.77 -15.74 -3.51
CA TYR A 21 -12.42 -17.01 -3.88
C TYR A 21 -11.45 -18.10 -4.31
N ARG A 22 -10.23 -17.74 -4.72
CA ARG A 22 -9.18 -18.71 -5.00
C ARG A 22 -8.52 -19.24 -3.73
N PHE A 23 -8.54 -18.47 -2.64
CA PHE A 23 -8.00 -18.90 -1.35
C PHE A 23 -9.04 -19.67 -0.52
N ASP A 24 -10.31 -19.27 -0.61
CA ASP A 24 -11.47 -19.89 0.05
C ASP A 24 -11.87 -21.20 -0.66
N THR A 25 -11.05 -22.24 -0.47
CA THR A 25 -11.23 -23.54 -1.15
C THR A 25 -12.40 -24.36 -0.60
N ASP A 26 -12.83 -24.07 0.62
CA ASP A 26 -13.91 -24.73 1.34
C ASP A 26 -15.24 -23.96 1.30
N LEU A 27 -15.26 -22.79 0.62
CA LEU A 27 -16.44 -21.94 0.44
C LEU A 27 -17.07 -21.50 1.75
N GLN A 28 -16.26 -21.36 2.80
CA GLN A 28 -16.70 -20.88 4.11
C GLN A 28 -16.89 -19.36 4.13
N CYS A 29 -16.50 -18.66 3.06
CA CYS A 29 -16.51 -17.20 2.96
C CYS A 29 -15.59 -16.51 3.96
N VAL A 30 -14.66 -17.26 4.55
CA VAL A 30 -13.64 -16.79 5.50
C VAL A 30 -12.29 -17.37 5.10
N LEU A 31 -11.21 -16.66 5.41
CA LEU A 31 -9.85 -17.15 5.23
C LEU A 31 -9.21 -17.38 6.58
N THR A 32 -8.74 -18.60 6.81
CA THR A 32 -7.89 -18.88 7.97
C THR A 32 -6.44 -18.48 7.67
N LEU A 33 -5.62 -18.36 8.72
CA LEU A 33 -4.19 -18.12 8.56
C LEU A 33 -3.51 -19.22 7.73
N GLU A 34 -3.97 -20.46 7.84
CA GLU A 34 -3.41 -21.61 7.12
C GLU A 34 -3.72 -21.53 5.61
N ASP A 35 -4.97 -21.21 5.26
CA ASP A 35 -5.39 -21.01 3.87
C ASP A 35 -4.61 -19.86 3.24
N PHE A 36 -4.49 -18.76 3.99
CA PHE A 36 -3.75 -17.59 3.56
C PHE A 36 -2.26 -17.91 3.32
N GLN A 37 -1.60 -18.60 4.26
CA GLN A 37 -0.19 -18.98 4.13
C GLN A 37 0.07 -19.99 3.00
N THR A 38 -0.90 -20.84 2.71
CA THR A 38 -0.80 -21.83 1.64
C THR A 38 -0.88 -21.15 0.27
N HIS A 39 -1.86 -20.26 0.07
CA HIS A 39 -2.10 -19.63 -1.22
C HIS A 39 -1.17 -18.43 -1.49
N ILE A 40 -0.69 -17.73 -0.46
CA ILE A 40 0.21 -16.58 -0.65
C ILE A 40 1.62 -16.96 -1.12
N LYS A 41 1.96 -18.25 -1.07
CA LYS A 41 3.21 -18.78 -1.65
C LYS A 41 3.12 -18.99 -3.16
N ASP A 42 1.93 -18.93 -3.74
CA ASP A 42 1.74 -19.00 -5.19
C ASP A 42 2.33 -17.75 -5.86
N ALA A 43 3.24 -17.97 -6.80
CA ALA A 43 3.90 -16.89 -7.54
C ALA A 43 2.89 -16.00 -8.29
N GLU A 44 1.80 -16.56 -8.80
CA GLU A 44 0.76 -15.79 -9.50
C GLU A 44 0.07 -14.82 -8.53
N VAL A 45 -0.23 -15.30 -7.31
CA VAL A 45 -0.85 -14.53 -6.24
C VAL A 45 0.07 -13.39 -5.78
N GLN A 46 1.35 -13.67 -5.60
CA GLN A 46 2.34 -12.66 -5.23
C GLN A 46 2.46 -11.56 -6.29
N VAL A 47 2.43 -11.94 -7.57
CA VAL A 47 2.45 -10.97 -8.68
C VAL A 47 1.20 -10.09 -8.66
N ILE A 48 0.01 -10.66 -8.45
CA ILE A 48 -1.24 -9.88 -8.41
C ILE A 48 -1.22 -8.89 -7.23
N LEU A 49 -0.84 -9.34 -6.03
CA LEU A 49 -0.78 -8.49 -4.84
C LEU A 49 0.32 -7.42 -4.98
N GLY A 50 1.47 -7.76 -5.57
CA GLY A 50 2.52 -6.81 -5.90
C GLY A 50 2.08 -5.75 -6.92
N MET A 51 1.34 -6.14 -7.97
CA MET A 51 0.74 -5.20 -8.92
C MET A 51 -0.29 -4.27 -8.27
N LEU A 52 -0.92 -4.72 -7.19
CA LEU A 52 -1.83 -3.90 -6.39
C LEU A 52 -1.09 -2.98 -5.41
N GLY A 53 0.23 -3.10 -5.27
CA GLY A 53 1.07 -2.30 -4.37
C GLY A 53 1.05 -2.79 -2.92
N LEU A 54 0.80 -4.08 -2.72
CA LEU A 54 0.77 -4.71 -1.41
C LEU A 54 2.06 -5.50 -1.20
N ASP A 55 2.77 -5.17 -0.14
CA ASP A 55 3.91 -5.94 0.33
C ASP A 55 3.43 -7.02 1.30
N ILE A 56 3.67 -8.27 0.93
CA ILE A 56 3.24 -9.48 1.64
C ILE A 56 4.43 -10.32 2.10
N SER A 57 5.62 -9.70 2.18
CA SER A 57 6.85 -10.34 2.65
C SER A 57 6.69 -11.06 4.00
N GLU A 58 5.80 -10.55 4.86
CA GLU A 58 5.40 -11.20 6.11
C GLU A 58 3.90 -11.55 6.11
N ALA A 59 3.53 -12.67 5.47
CA ALA A 59 2.15 -13.15 5.42
C ALA A 59 1.41 -13.20 6.78
N PRO A 60 2.03 -13.66 7.90
CA PRO A 60 1.35 -13.68 9.19
C PRO A 60 1.08 -12.29 9.77
N ALA A 61 1.99 -11.34 9.53
CA ALA A 61 1.81 -9.95 9.95
C ALA A 61 0.73 -9.28 9.10
N PHE A 62 0.73 -9.54 7.78
CA PHE A 62 -0.28 -9.04 6.86
C PHE A 62 -1.68 -9.56 7.22
N PHE A 63 -1.83 -10.86 7.49
CA PHE A 63 -3.11 -11.46 7.92
C PHE A 63 -3.67 -10.76 9.17
N LYS A 64 -2.83 -10.54 10.19
CA LYS A 64 -3.21 -9.81 11.41
C LYS A 64 -3.59 -8.35 11.17
N MET A 65 -3.16 -7.74 10.06
CA MET A 65 -3.59 -6.39 9.68
C MET A 65 -4.94 -6.40 8.97
N LEU A 66 -5.32 -7.51 8.35
CA LEU A 66 -6.62 -7.69 7.71
C LEU A 66 -7.71 -8.09 8.71
N ASP A 67 -7.38 -8.95 9.67
CA ASP A 67 -8.25 -9.37 10.79
C ASP A 67 -8.44 -8.21 11.78
N VAL A 68 -9.44 -7.35 11.51
CA VAL A 68 -9.69 -6.14 12.30
C VAL A 68 -10.40 -6.47 13.61
N ASP A 69 -11.30 -7.45 13.58
CA ASP A 69 -12.08 -7.88 14.74
C ASP A 69 -11.34 -8.87 15.65
N LYS A 70 -10.20 -9.39 15.21
CA LYS A 70 -9.37 -10.39 15.91
C LYS A 70 -10.08 -11.72 16.10
N SER A 71 -10.97 -12.06 15.17
CA SER A 71 -11.66 -13.37 15.14
C SER A 71 -10.68 -14.51 14.86
N GLY A 72 -9.51 -14.22 14.26
CA GLY A 72 -8.58 -15.22 13.77
C GLY A 72 -8.92 -15.73 12.37
N GLU A 73 -9.99 -15.21 11.78
CA GLU A 73 -10.46 -15.44 10.42
C GLU A 73 -10.49 -14.09 9.70
N VAL A 74 -10.45 -14.11 8.36
CA VAL A 74 -10.58 -12.88 7.55
C VAL A 74 -11.73 -13.04 6.59
N GLU A 75 -12.77 -12.23 6.76
CA GLU A 75 -13.92 -12.21 5.86
C GLU A 75 -13.58 -11.53 4.52
N ILE A 76 -14.38 -11.78 3.49
CA ILE A 76 -14.19 -11.16 2.17
C ILE A 76 -14.15 -9.63 2.21
N ASP A 77 -15.00 -9.02 3.03
CA ASP A 77 -15.05 -7.56 3.13
C ASP A 77 -13.85 -7.01 3.89
N GLU A 78 -13.36 -7.73 4.92
CA GLU A 78 -12.11 -7.40 5.62
C GLU A 78 -10.89 -7.53 4.71
N PHE A 79 -10.81 -8.60 3.92
CA PHE A 79 -9.75 -8.81 2.94
C PHE A 79 -9.73 -7.67 1.91
N VAL A 80 -10.86 -7.40 1.26
CA VAL A 80 -10.95 -6.39 0.20
C VAL A 80 -10.68 -4.99 0.76
N MET A 81 -11.32 -4.63 1.89
CA MET A 81 -11.15 -3.31 2.49
C MET A 81 -9.76 -3.15 3.08
N GLY A 82 -9.21 -4.17 3.74
CA GLY A 82 -7.87 -4.18 4.29
C GLY A 82 -6.80 -3.99 3.22
N CYS A 83 -6.89 -4.74 2.11
CA CYS A 83 -6.02 -4.56 0.95
C CYS A 83 -6.12 -3.14 0.35
N LEU A 84 -7.33 -2.60 0.17
CA LEU A 84 -7.50 -1.24 -0.35
C LEU A 84 -6.93 -0.17 0.60
N ASN A 85 -7.07 -0.38 1.91
CA ASN A 85 -6.66 0.60 2.92
C ASN A 85 -5.13 0.57 3.15
N LEU A 86 -4.52 -0.63 3.13
CA LEU A 86 -3.06 -0.80 3.22
C LEU A 86 -2.35 -0.15 2.02
N LYS A 87 -2.92 -0.28 0.82
CA LYS A 87 -2.48 0.45 -0.37
C LYS A 87 -2.62 1.98 -0.23
N GLY A 88 -3.69 2.45 0.42
CA GLY A 88 -3.89 3.87 0.70
C GLY A 88 -2.84 4.43 1.66
N LYS A 89 -2.48 3.66 2.69
CA LYS A 89 -1.45 4.02 3.67
C LYS A 89 -0.05 4.06 3.05
N THR A 90 0.33 3.09 2.23
CA THR A 90 1.63 3.12 1.52
C THR A 90 1.72 4.34 0.59
N LYS A 91 0.64 4.65 -0.14
CA LYS A 91 0.59 5.85 -1.01
C LYS A 91 0.65 7.17 -0.23
N MET A 92 0.06 7.23 0.97
CA MET A 92 0.21 8.40 1.87
C MET A 92 1.62 8.52 2.44
N MET A 93 2.24 7.40 2.86
CA MET A 93 3.62 7.39 3.36
C MET A 93 4.63 7.83 2.28
N ASP A 94 4.50 7.34 1.04
CA ASP A 94 5.36 7.76 -0.08
C ASP A 94 5.23 9.27 -0.38
N MET A 95 4.00 9.79 -0.29
CA MET A 95 3.75 11.21 -0.48
C MET A 95 4.37 12.05 0.64
N GLU A 96 4.32 11.56 1.89
CA GLU A 96 4.95 12.22 3.04
C GLU A 96 6.48 12.25 2.91
N VAL A 97 7.11 11.12 2.54
CA VAL A 97 8.57 11.04 2.28
C VAL A 97 8.96 12.04 1.19
N THR A 98 8.20 12.07 0.09
CA THR A 98 8.43 13.01 -1.03
C THR A 98 8.35 14.48 -0.60
N VAL A 99 7.36 14.83 0.25
CA VAL A 99 7.21 16.19 0.80
C VAL A 99 8.38 16.55 1.72
N GLN A 100 8.85 15.61 2.54
CA GLN A 100 10.00 15.83 3.42
C GLN A 100 11.30 16.05 2.62
N ASP A 101 11.54 15.26 1.58
CA ASP A 101 12.71 15.42 0.70
C ASP A 101 12.67 16.74 -0.06
N THR A 102 11.50 17.13 -0.57
CA THR A 102 11.30 18.44 -1.21
C THR A 102 11.62 19.59 -0.25
N ARG A 103 11.15 19.52 1.01
CA ARG A 103 11.47 20.53 2.04
C ARG A 103 12.98 20.60 2.33
N ARG A 104 13.67 19.46 2.37
CA ARG A 104 15.12 19.40 2.57
C ARG A 104 15.88 20.03 1.40
N MET A 105 15.44 19.77 0.16
CA MET A 105 16.03 20.38 -1.04
C MET A 105 15.84 21.90 -1.05
N VAL A 106 14.63 22.39 -0.79
CA VAL A 106 14.34 23.83 -0.73
C VAL A 106 15.19 24.53 0.34
N LYS A 107 15.33 23.93 1.52
CA LYS A 107 16.19 24.48 2.58
C LYS A 107 17.64 24.63 2.11
N LYS A 108 18.22 23.60 1.48
CA LYS A 108 19.58 23.65 0.93
C LYS A 108 19.75 24.74 -0.14
N LEU A 109 18.76 24.94 -1.00
CA LEU A 109 18.78 26.00 -2.01
C LEU A 109 18.76 27.39 -1.37
N VAL A 110 17.89 27.61 -0.39
CA VAL A 110 17.79 28.89 0.33
C VAL A 110 19.07 29.19 1.11
N ASP A 111 19.65 28.21 1.78
CA ASP A 111 20.90 28.38 2.53
C ASP A 111 22.09 28.65 1.58
N GLY A 112 22.14 27.98 0.43
CA GLY A 112 23.13 28.25 -0.62
C GLY A 112 22.99 29.65 -1.24
N GLN A 113 21.75 30.10 -1.49
CA GLN A 113 21.48 31.44 -2.01
C GLN A 113 21.95 32.54 -1.04
N LYS A 114 21.70 32.37 0.26
CA LYS A 114 22.20 33.31 1.29
C LYS A 114 23.72 33.39 1.31
N PHE A 115 24.40 32.26 1.15
CA PHE A 115 25.86 32.21 1.11
C PHE A 115 26.43 32.91 -0.13
N LEU A 116 25.79 32.73 -1.29
CA LEU A 116 26.14 33.43 -2.52
C LEU A 116 25.91 34.95 -2.40
N ASN A 117 24.79 35.36 -1.83
CA ASN A 117 24.47 36.77 -1.64
C ASN A 117 25.47 37.45 -0.69
N PHE A 118 25.77 36.81 0.44
CA PHE A 118 26.79 37.29 1.38
C PHE A 118 28.18 37.41 0.74
N ARG A 119 28.57 36.47 -0.13
CA ARG A 119 29.85 36.56 -0.85
C ARG A 119 29.87 37.68 -1.89
N MET A 120 28.74 37.99 -2.53
CA MET A 120 28.63 39.12 -3.44
C MET A 120 28.72 40.45 -2.70
N ASP A 121 28.07 40.57 -1.53
CA ASP A 121 28.09 41.78 -0.70
C ASP A 121 29.49 42.10 -0.14
N VAL A 122 30.34 41.10 0.03
CA VAL A 122 31.74 41.27 0.50
C VAL A 122 32.70 41.64 -0.63
N LEU A 123 32.31 41.43 -1.90
CA LEU A 123 33.15 41.70 -3.07
C LEU A 123 32.77 43.00 -3.81
N ALA A 124 31.71 43.70 -3.37
CA ALA A 124 31.26 45.00 -3.86
C ALA A 124 31.74 46.13 -2.94
#